data_AF-A0AAP7TB39-F1
#
_entry.id   AF-A0AAP7TB39-F1
#
_cell.length_a   1.000
_cell.length_b   1.000
_cell.length_c   1.000
_cell.angle_alpha   90.00
_cell.angle_beta   90.00
_cell.angle_gamma   90.00
#
_symmetry.space_group_name_H-M   'P 1'
#
loop_
_entity.id
_entity.type
_entity.pdbx_description
1 polymer ?
#
loop_
_entity_poly.entity_id
_entity_poly.type
_entity_poly.pdbx_seq_one_letter_code
_entity_poly.pdbx_strand_id
1 'polypeptide(L)'
;MRWMLLILSSQIGAGYASGQEIWQFFGVESGLAIILFTVMFTISAYIVLKISYRVQSTHFLPVLEHLMGPALAKVYDVLIMFYLFSTTTVMIAGGGVTLQMYKLPFWIGISLFCIVTVCLFFWDIKGILSLNSILIPILVAGLLYALIFFQTTHHYTWTIDLTRQFNWPASITFTSLNILSVVAVLSSVGKDMKGLGEAKIASIASGLIFGVISFVYNETLVQLSGSLTQYEIPLFAVLEGAPYPLFLCMAAVLFLAIYTTTVTGLFGLSSRMLVFVKLPRWMLVFLLLAVMVPFTTIGFSDLIAILYPIYGLLSLYLLVCLLLYPILGRWKKV
;
A
#
# COMPACT_ATOMS: atom_id res chain seq x y z
N MET A 1 7.97 8.16 -16.92
CA MET A 1 6.62 8.46 -16.39
C MET A 1 5.83 7.19 -16.06
N ARG A 2 5.47 6.31 -17.02
CA ARG A 2 4.57 5.16 -16.73
C ARG A 2 4.99 4.25 -15.56
N TRP A 3 6.29 3.93 -15.45
CA TRP A 3 6.79 3.06 -14.37
C TRP A 3 6.78 3.74 -13.02
N MET A 4 6.99 5.06 -12.97
CA MET A 4 6.88 5.83 -11.74
C MET A 4 5.44 5.79 -11.23
N LEU A 5 4.45 5.99 -12.10
CA LEU A 5 3.04 5.88 -11.74
C LEU A 5 2.67 4.46 -11.28
N LEU A 6 3.23 3.44 -11.92
CA LEU A 6 3.04 2.05 -11.51
C LEU A 6 3.61 1.76 -10.11
N ILE A 7 4.81 2.29 -9.80
CA ILE A 7 5.39 2.16 -8.47
C ILE A 7 4.49 2.87 -7.46
N LEU A 8 4.16 4.15 -7.69
CA LEU A 8 3.33 4.92 -6.77
C LEU A 8 1.95 4.30 -6.59
N SER A 9 1.32 3.77 -7.64
CA SER A 9 0.01 3.13 -7.54
C SER A 9 0.04 1.80 -6.77
N SER A 10 1.17 1.11 -6.77
CA SER A 10 1.34 -0.13 -6.01
C SER A 10 1.59 0.09 -4.51
N GLN A 11 2.05 1.29 -4.13
CA GLN A 11 2.42 1.60 -2.74
C GLN A 11 1.43 2.53 -2.04
N ILE A 12 0.95 3.57 -2.75
CA ILE A 12 0.01 4.56 -2.22
C ILE A 12 -1.40 4.00 -2.36
N GLY A 13 -1.66 2.94 -1.59
CA GLY A 13 -2.97 2.32 -1.46
C GLY A 13 -3.84 3.05 -0.43
N ALA A 14 -5.00 2.47 -0.16
CA ALA A 14 -5.93 3.01 0.82
C ALA A 14 -5.40 3.03 2.26
N GLY A 15 -4.62 2.03 2.68
CA GLY A 15 -3.99 2.04 4.02
C GLY A 15 -3.04 3.22 4.19
N TYR A 16 -2.16 3.45 3.22
CA TYR A 16 -1.30 4.62 3.18
C TYR A 16 -2.08 5.94 3.13
N ALA A 17 -3.04 6.04 2.20
CA ALA A 17 -3.82 7.25 2.00
C ALA A 17 -4.67 7.62 3.22
N SER A 18 -5.12 6.62 4.00
CA SER A 18 -5.85 6.85 5.25
C SER A 18 -4.98 7.48 6.34
N GLY A 19 -3.65 7.40 6.22
CA GLY A 19 -2.68 7.82 7.23
C GLY A 19 -2.37 6.76 8.28
N GLN A 20 -3.12 5.65 8.32
CA GLN A 20 -2.91 4.60 9.31
C GLN A 20 -1.55 3.91 9.17
N GLU A 21 -1.09 3.64 7.94
CA GLU A 21 0.23 3.03 7.75
C GLU A 21 1.37 3.95 8.22
N ILE A 22 1.29 5.25 7.92
CA ILE A 22 2.29 6.21 8.36
C ILE A 22 2.31 6.28 9.89
N TRP A 23 1.14 6.40 10.51
CA TRP A 23 1.04 6.47 11.97
C TRP A 23 1.49 5.18 12.66
N GLN A 24 1.20 4.02 12.08
CA GLN A 24 1.53 2.72 12.66
C GLN A 24 3.04 2.45 12.73
N PHE A 25 3.78 2.84 11.68
CA PHE A 25 5.21 2.55 11.60
C PHE A 25 6.07 3.72 12.01
N PHE A 26 5.68 4.93 11.62
CA PHE A 26 6.40 6.14 11.98
C PHE A 26 5.76 6.76 13.23
N GLY A 27 5.74 8.09 13.32
CA GLY A 27 5.38 8.83 14.52
C GLY A 27 6.53 9.74 14.96
N VAL A 28 6.58 10.02 16.26
CA VAL A 28 7.59 10.91 16.84
C VAL A 28 9.00 10.38 16.54
N GLU A 29 9.95 11.28 16.25
CA GLU A 29 11.36 10.94 16.01
C GLU A 29 11.62 10.01 14.81
N SER A 30 10.77 10.08 13.77
CA SER A 30 10.85 9.20 12.60
C SER A 30 11.51 9.83 11.37
N GLY A 31 12.08 11.03 11.46
CA GLY A 31 12.69 11.72 10.32
C GLY A 31 13.80 10.90 9.64
N LEU A 32 14.72 10.34 10.43
CA LEU A 32 15.76 9.43 9.96
C LEU A 32 15.18 8.14 9.40
N ALA A 33 14.12 7.61 10.03
CA ALA A 33 13.44 6.41 9.56
C ALA A 33 12.88 6.60 8.15
N ILE A 34 12.27 7.75 7.87
CA ILE A 34 11.70 8.06 6.55
C ILE A 34 12.80 8.25 5.50
N ILE A 35 13.93 8.85 5.86
CA ILE A 35 15.10 8.97 4.97
C ILE A 35 15.65 7.58 4.62
N LEU A 36 15.87 6.73 5.62
CA LEU A 36 16.36 5.36 5.43
C LEU A 36 15.38 4.54 4.59
N PHE A 37 14.08 4.63 4.89
CA PHE A 37 13.02 4.03 4.10
C PHE A 37 13.09 4.46 2.63
N THR A 38 13.22 5.76 2.38
CA THR A 38 13.31 6.33 1.02
C THR A 38 14.48 5.72 0.24
N VAL A 39 15.65 5.62 0.88
CA VAL A 39 16.85 5.03 0.28
C VAL A 39 16.66 3.53 0.03
N MET A 40 16.22 2.77 1.03
CA MET A 40 16.05 1.32 0.93
C MET A 40 14.97 0.95 -0.10
N PHE A 41 13.86 1.68 -0.11
CA PHE A 41 12.78 1.51 -1.09
C PHE A 41 13.28 1.79 -2.52
N THR A 42 13.99 2.91 -2.72
CA THR A 42 14.55 3.29 -4.03
C THR A 42 15.50 2.22 -4.58
N ILE A 43 16.41 1.73 -3.73
CA ILE A 43 17.36 0.66 -4.08
C ILE A 43 16.60 -0.60 -4.46
N SER A 44 15.63 -1.01 -3.63
CA SER A 44 14.92 -2.25 -3.81
C SER A 44 14.03 -2.22 -5.06
N ALA A 45 13.29 -1.14 -5.30
CA ALA A 45 12.50 -0.94 -6.52
C ALA A 45 13.37 -1.00 -7.78
N TYR A 46 14.56 -0.38 -7.75
CA TYR A 46 15.50 -0.43 -8.88
C TYR A 46 15.99 -1.86 -9.13
N ILE A 47 16.30 -2.61 -8.09
CA ILE A 47 16.81 -3.99 -8.21
C ILE A 47 15.72 -4.91 -8.76
N VAL A 48 14.49 -4.80 -8.29
CA VAL A 48 13.35 -5.58 -8.83
C VAL A 48 13.17 -5.31 -10.32
N LEU A 49 13.11 -4.03 -10.73
CA LEU A 49 13.00 -3.66 -12.14
C LEU A 49 14.20 -4.12 -12.97
N LYS A 50 15.41 -4.04 -12.42
CA LYS A 50 16.63 -4.51 -13.07
C LYS A 50 16.61 -6.02 -13.30
N ILE A 51 16.17 -6.80 -12.32
CA ILE A 51 16.03 -8.25 -12.45
C ILE A 51 14.93 -8.55 -13.47
N SER A 52 13.74 -7.97 -13.31
CA SER A 52 12.61 -8.16 -14.21
C SER A 52 12.98 -7.87 -15.67
N TYR A 53 13.69 -6.78 -15.93
CA TYR A 53 14.20 -6.45 -17.26
C TYR A 53 15.20 -7.51 -17.78
N ARG A 54 16.12 -8.00 -16.95
CA ARG A 54 17.10 -9.01 -17.38
C ARG A 54 16.47 -10.36 -17.71
N VAL A 55 15.47 -10.78 -16.94
CA VAL A 55 14.76 -12.05 -17.17
C VAL A 55 13.60 -11.91 -18.15
N GLN A 56 13.33 -10.70 -18.67
CA GLN A 56 12.22 -10.40 -19.57
C GLN A 56 10.88 -10.96 -19.03
N SER A 57 10.67 -10.80 -17.71
CA SER A 57 9.56 -11.45 -17.02
C SER A 57 8.21 -10.82 -17.37
N THR A 58 7.19 -11.67 -17.43
CA THR A 58 5.78 -11.32 -17.67
C THR A 58 4.89 -11.56 -16.44
N HIS A 59 5.43 -12.17 -15.39
CA HIS A 59 4.76 -12.50 -14.14
C HIS A 59 5.76 -12.52 -12.98
N PHE A 60 5.27 -12.55 -11.75
CA PHE A 60 6.09 -12.31 -10.56
C PHE A 60 7.01 -13.48 -10.17
N LEU A 61 6.62 -14.72 -10.49
CA LEU A 61 7.29 -15.92 -10.00
C LEU A 61 8.76 -16.05 -10.43
N PRO A 62 9.15 -15.80 -11.70
CA PRO A 62 10.56 -15.89 -12.13
C PRO A 62 11.49 -14.93 -11.38
N VAL A 63 10.98 -13.77 -10.97
CA VAL A 63 11.77 -12.79 -10.21
C VAL A 63 11.93 -13.26 -8.76
N LEU A 64 10.87 -13.80 -8.13
CA LEU A 64 10.99 -14.42 -6.81
C LEU A 64 11.93 -15.62 -6.83
N GLU A 65 11.78 -16.54 -7.78
CA GLU A 65 12.66 -17.70 -7.92
C GLU A 65 14.12 -17.28 -8.11
N HIS A 66 14.38 -16.20 -8.85
CA HIS A 66 15.72 -15.64 -9.01
C HIS A 66 16.29 -15.07 -7.71
N LEU A 67 15.45 -14.49 -6.84
CA LEU A 67 15.86 -13.84 -5.59
C LEU A 67 16.08 -14.83 -4.44
N MET A 68 15.17 -15.80 -4.28
CA MET A 68 15.10 -16.67 -3.09
C MET A 68 15.11 -18.17 -3.42
N GLY A 69 15.12 -18.54 -4.69
CA GLY A 69 15.05 -19.94 -5.12
C GLY A 69 13.62 -20.51 -5.13
N PRO A 70 13.42 -21.68 -5.78
CA PRO A 70 12.08 -22.22 -6.07
C PRO A 70 11.33 -22.71 -4.83
N ALA A 71 12.04 -23.20 -3.80
CA ALA A 71 11.41 -23.68 -2.57
C ALA A 71 10.76 -22.53 -1.78
N LEU A 72 11.52 -21.45 -1.55
CA LEU A 72 11.02 -20.27 -0.84
C LEU A 72 9.97 -19.52 -1.67
N ALA A 73 10.12 -19.47 -2.99
CA ALA A 73 9.11 -18.86 -3.86
C ALA A 73 7.72 -19.50 -3.70
N LYS A 74 7.64 -20.83 -3.53
CA LYS A 74 6.37 -21.54 -3.23
C LYS A 74 5.79 -21.17 -1.87
N VAL A 75 6.63 -21.02 -0.85
CA VAL A 75 6.19 -20.56 0.48
C VAL A 75 5.59 -19.16 0.38
N TYR A 76 6.26 -18.24 -0.33
CA TYR A 76 5.75 -16.89 -0.56
C TYR A 76 4.46 -16.88 -1.38
N ASP A 77 4.26 -17.82 -2.31
CA ASP A 77 3.00 -17.92 -3.06
C ASP A 77 1.79 -18.16 -2.14
N VAL A 78 1.96 -19.06 -1.16
CA VAL A 78 0.96 -19.33 -0.11
C VAL A 78 0.82 -18.13 0.84
N LEU A 79 1.92 -17.51 1.26
CA LEU A 79 1.86 -16.30 2.11
C LEU A 79 1.11 -15.15 1.43
N ILE A 80 1.25 -14.99 0.12
CA ILE A 80 0.50 -13.98 -0.64
C ILE A 80 -1.00 -14.24 -0.59
N MET A 81 -1.47 -15.49 -0.54
CA MET A 81 -2.91 -15.78 -0.36
C MET A 81 -3.43 -15.27 0.97
N PHE A 82 -2.71 -15.54 2.06
CA PHE A 82 -3.06 -15.04 3.38
C PHE A 82 -2.98 -13.51 3.45
N TYR A 83 -1.94 -12.93 2.85
CA TYR A 83 -1.78 -11.48 2.72
C TYR A 83 -2.97 -10.84 2.00
N LEU A 84 -3.37 -11.37 0.83
CA LEU A 84 -4.52 -10.87 0.08
C LEU A 84 -5.81 -11.00 0.89
N PHE A 85 -6.03 -12.12 1.57
CA PHE A 85 -7.22 -12.31 2.41
C PHE A 85 -7.29 -11.28 3.54
N SER A 86 -6.21 -11.13 4.31
CA SER A 86 -6.21 -10.25 5.47
C SER A 86 -6.21 -8.76 5.09
N THR A 87 -5.46 -8.37 4.06
CA THR A 87 -5.45 -6.97 3.59
C THR A 87 -6.78 -6.59 2.94
N THR A 88 -7.45 -7.51 2.24
CA THR A 88 -8.82 -7.27 1.76
C THR A 88 -9.78 -7.09 2.94
N THR A 89 -9.64 -7.89 4.00
CA THR A 89 -10.44 -7.74 5.24
C THR A 89 -10.24 -6.36 5.87
N VAL A 90 -8.99 -5.88 5.96
CA VAL A 90 -8.66 -4.52 6.40
C VAL A 90 -9.41 -3.49 5.54
N MET A 91 -9.37 -3.62 4.20
CA MET A 91 -10.06 -2.68 3.32
C MET A 91 -11.58 -2.70 3.47
N ILE A 92 -12.20 -3.86 3.72
CA ILE A 92 -13.65 -3.94 4.00
C ILE A 92 -13.99 -3.20 5.29
N ALA A 93 -13.19 -3.36 6.35
CA ALA A 93 -13.35 -2.60 7.59
C ALA A 93 -13.22 -1.09 7.34
N GLY A 94 -12.19 -0.67 6.58
CA GLY A 94 -11.99 0.72 6.18
C GLY A 94 -13.15 1.29 5.35
N GLY A 95 -13.75 0.48 4.49
CA GLY A 95 -14.96 0.83 3.72
C GLY A 95 -16.15 1.09 4.62
N GLY A 96 -16.34 0.26 5.65
CA GLY A 96 -17.32 0.47 6.72
C GLY A 96 -17.11 1.79 7.46
N VAL A 97 -15.88 2.05 7.93
CA VAL A 97 -15.51 3.30 8.63
C VAL A 97 -15.75 4.53 7.76
N THR A 98 -15.41 4.45 6.48
CA THR A 98 -15.60 5.57 5.53
C THR A 98 -17.08 5.90 5.37
N LEU A 99 -17.95 4.90 5.33
CA LEU A 99 -19.41 5.10 5.25
C LEU A 99 -20.01 5.61 6.55
N GLN A 100 -19.40 5.32 7.71
CA GLN A 100 -19.83 5.91 8.99
C GLN A 100 -19.67 7.43 9.03
N MET A 101 -18.75 8.00 8.25
CA MET A 101 -18.60 9.46 8.12
C MET A 101 -19.86 10.13 7.54
N TYR A 102 -20.66 9.38 6.78
CA TYR A 102 -21.98 9.81 6.30
C TYR A 102 -23.12 9.49 7.29
N LYS A 103 -22.79 9.23 8.56
CA LYS A 103 -23.71 8.89 9.65
C LYS A 103 -24.48 7.57 9.45
N LEU A 104 -23.95 6.66 8.62
CA LEU A 104 -24.49 5.31 8.47
C LEU A 104 -23.98 4.41 9.61
N PRO A 105 -24.83 3.55 10.20
CA PRO A 105 -24.35 2.52 11.12
C PRO A 105 -23.34 1.60 10.44
N PHE A 106 -22.29 1.18 11.18
CA PHE A 106 -21.18 0.38 10.65
C PHE A 106 -21.64 -0.83 9.84
N TRP A 107 -22.55 -1.63 10.40
CA TRP A 107 -23.06 -2.85 9.78
C TRP A 107 -23.86 -2.60 8.50
N ILE A 108 -24.59 -1.48 8.43
CA ILE A 108 -25.31 -1.07 7.23
C ILE A 108 -24.29 -0.64 6.16
N GLY A 109 -23.27 0.12 6.56
CA GLY A 109 -22.16 0.51 5.68
C GLY A 109 -21.44 -0.69 5.08
N ILE A 110 -21.01 -1.65 5.90
CA ILE A 110 -20.35 -2.88 5.44
C ILE A 110 -21.27 -3.69 4.53
N SER A 111 -22.54 -3.86 4.91
CA SER A 111 -23.48 -4.64 4.10
C SER A 111 -23.64 -4.02 2.71
N LEU A 112 -23.83 -2.69 2.63
CA LEU A 112 -23.92 -1.96 1.38
C LEU A 112 -22.63 -2.10 0.56
N PHE A 113 -21.47 -1.91 1.21
CA PHE A 113 -20.17 -2.01 0.59
C PHE A 113 -19.96 -3.41 -0.04
N CYS A 114 -20.20 -4.48 0.73
CA CYS A 114 -20.08 -5.85 0.27
C CYS A 114 -21.08 -6.19 -0.86
N ILE A 115 -22.33 -5.74 -0.78
CA ILE A 115 -23.33 -5.97 -1.84
C ILE A 115 -22.85 -5.34 -3.15
N VAL A 116 -22.42 -4.08 -3.11
CA VAL A 116 -21.90 -3.37 -4.30
C VAL A 116 -20.66 -4.09 -4.85
N THR A 117 -19.76 -4.55 -3.98
CA THR A 117 -18.59 -5.34 -4.37
C THR A 117 -18.99 -6.65 -5.06
N VAL A 118 -19.93 -7.44 -4.52
CA VAL A 118 -20.38 -8.69 -5.17
C VAL A 118 -21.03 -8.40 -6.51
N CYS A 119 -21.90 -7.38 -6.57
CA CYS A 119 -22.57 -6.97 -7.80
C CYS A 119 -21.58 -6.70 -8.93
N LEU A 120 -20.44 -6.10 -8.59
CA LEU A 120 -19.37 -5.83 -9.54
C LEU A 120 -18.86 -7.07 -10.27
N PHE A 121 -18.77 -8.20 -9.57
CA PHE A 121 -18.22 -9.44 -10.12
C PHE A 121 -19.20 -10.19 -11.04
N PHE A 122 -20.42 -9.67 -11.26
CA PHE A 122 -21.26 -10.08 -12.39
C PHE A 122 -20.81 -9.46 -13.72
N TRP A 123 -20.04 -8.37 -13.70
CA TRP A 123 -19.52 -7.68 -14.88
C TRP A 123 -18.02 -7.88 -15.08
N ASP A 124 -17.50 -7.44 -16.23
CA ASP A 124 -16.06 -7.42 -16.49
C ASP A 124 -15.38 -6.31 -15.67
N ILE A 125 -14.60 -6.71 -14.66
CA ILE A 125 -13.98 -5.78 -13.70
C ILE A 125 -12.78 -4.99 -14.27
N LYS A 126 -12.38 -5.24 -15.53
CA LYS A 126 -11.23 -4.56 -16.16
C LYS A 126 -11.32 -3.04 -16.06
N GLY A 127 -12.52 -2.48 -16.20
CA GLY A 127 -12.75 -1.04 -16.06
C GLY A 127 -12.31 -0.51 -14.71
N ILE A 128 -12.65 -1.20 -13.62
CA ILE A 128 -12.30 -0.76 -12.26
C ILE A 128 -10.83 -0.98 -11.94
N LEU A 129 -10.23 -2.07 -12.45
CA LEU A 129 -8.79 -2.26 -12.34
C LEU A 129 -8.02 -1.15 -13.05
N SER A 130 -8.58 -0.58 -14.13
CA SER A 130 -7.97 0.53 -14.87
C SER A 130 -8.12 1.90 -14.16
N LEU A 131 -9.15 2.10 -13.34
CA LEU A 131 -9.41 3.36 -12.63
C LEU A 131 -8.26 3.76 -11.69
N ASN A 132 -7.53 2.79 -11.14
CA ASN A 132 -6.38 3.05 -10.27
C ASN A 132 -5.32 3.95 -10.93
N SER A 133 -5.15 3.87 -12.25
CA SER A 133 -4.18 4.69 -12.97
C SER A 133 -4.52 6.19 -12.96
N ILE A 134 -5.81 6.53 -12.86
CA ILE A 134 -6.32 7.92 -12.80
C ILE A 134 -6.47 8.36 -11.35
N LEU A 135 -6.92 7.45 -10.48
CA LEU A 135 -7.17 7.74 -9.07
C LEU A 135 -5.91 8.17 -8.32
N ILE A 136 -4.78 7.50 -8.58
CA ILE A 136 -3.55 7.69 -7.80
C ILE A 136 -2.94 9.10 -7.97
N PRO A 137 -2.81 9.67 -9.18
CA PRO A 137 -2.38 11.06 -9.32
C PRO A 137 -3.27 12.05 -8.55
N ILE A 138 -4.59 11.86 -8.59
CA ILE A 138 -5.56 12.72 -7.87
C ILE A 138 -5.35 12.57 -6.36
N LEU A 139 -5.21 11.33 -5.87
CA LEU A 139 -4.99 11.04 -4.47
C LEU A 139 -3.67 11.63 -3.96
N VAL A 140 -2.57 11.48 -4.70
CA VAL A 140 -1.27 12.07 -4.36
C VAL A 140 -1.33 13.59 -4.33
N ALA A 141 -1.89 14.22 -5.36
CA ALA A 141 -1.99 15.68 -5.43
C ALA A 141 -2.91 16.24 -4.34
N GLY A 142 -4.07 15.60 -4.12
CA GLY A 142 -5.03 15.98 -3.09
C GLY A 142 -4.46 15.81 -1.68
N LEU A 143 -3.73 14.72 -1.43
CA LEU A 143 -3.07 14.48 -0.14
C LEU A 143 -1.99 15.54 0.12
N LEU A 144 -1.11 15.81 -0.83
CA LEU A 144 -0.09 16.86 -0.70
C LEU A 144 -0.74 18.23 -0.44
N TYR A 145 -1.80 18.57 -1.18
CA TYR A 145 -2.52 19.82 -0.97
C TYR A 145 -3.15 19.88 0.42
N ALA A 146 -3.82 18.82 0.89
CA ALA A 146 -4.41 18.76 2.23
C ALA A 146 -3.36 18.91 3.34
N LEU A 147 -2.22 18.24 3.20
CA LEU A 147 -1.13 18.33 4.18
C LEU A 147 -0.50 19.73 4.21
N ILE A 148 -0.23 20.32 3.06
CA ILE A 148 0.31 21.69 2.97
C ILE A 148 -0.70 22.69 3.53
N PHE A 149 -1.98 22.56 3.15
CA PHE A 149 -3.06 23.40 3.69
C PHE A 149 -3.07 23.36 5.21
N PHE A 150 -3.12 22.16 5.80
CA PHE A 150 -3.11 21.96 7.25
C PHE A 150 -1.92 22.68 7.92
N GLN A 151 -0.71 22.50 7.40
CA GLN A 151 0.49 23.11 7.96
C GLN A 151 0.48 24.65 7.86
N THR A 152 0.00 25.19 6.73
CA THR A 152 -0.08 26.65 6.53
C THR A 152 -1.11 27.30 7.44
N THR A 153 -2.27 26.67 7.64
CA THR A 153 -3.34 27.19 8.50
C THR A 153 -2.93 27.23 9.98
N HIS A 154 -2.14 26.27 10.43
CA HIS A 154 -1.71 26.17 11.83
C HIS A 154 -0.35 26.83 12.10
N HIS A 155 0.26 27.48 11.10
CA HIS A 155 1.54 28.19 11.21
C HIS A 155 2.69 27.35 11.81
N TYR A 156 2.69 26.05 11.56
CA TYR A 156 3.72 25.17 12.12
C TYR A 156 5.04 25.33 11.38
N THR A 157 6.10 25.55 12.15
CA THR A 157 7.48 25.50 11.66
C THR A 157 8.00 24.08 11.73
N TRP A 158 8.65 23.63 10.66
CA TRP A 158 9.27 22.31 10.62
C TRP A 158 10.51 22.34 11.51
N THR A 159 10.43 21.75 12.69
CA THR A 159 11.56 21.61 13.60
C THR A 159 12.16 20.22 13.43
N ILE A 160 13.19 20.11 12.58
CA ILE A 160 13.91 18.85 12.42
C ILE A 160 14.89 18.73 13.59
N ASP A 161 14.49 18.00 14.62
CA ASP A 161 15.40 17.65 15.71
C ASP A 161 16.27 16.45 15.29
N LEU A 162 17.48 16.76 14.81
CA LEU A 162 18.46 15.74 14.41
C LEU A 162 19.04 14.94 15.60
N THR A 163 18.81 15.38 16.84
CA THR A 163 19.33 14.72 18.04
C THR A 163 18.42 13.62 18.57
N ARG A 164 17.14 13.61 18.15
CA ARG A 164 16.09 12.70 18.62
C ARG A 164 15.48 11.93 17.45
N GLN A 165 16.09 10.79 17.14
CA GLN A 165 15.78 9.94 15.98
C GLN A 165 15.73 8.46 16.37
N PHE A 166 15.17 8.14 17.55
CA PHE A 166 15.21 6.78 18.09
C PHE A 166 14.35 5.79 17.28
N ASN A 167 13.36 6.26 16.50
CA ASN A 167 12.47 5.40 15.71
C ASN A 167 13.07 4.97 14.34
N TRP A 168 14.37 5.14 14.10
CA TRP A 168 15.02 4.71 12.86
C TRP A 168 14.77 3.23 12.45
N PRO A 169 14.59 2.23 13.35
CA PRO A 169 14.33 0.84 12.95
C PRO A 169 13.01 0.66 12.21
N ALA A 170 12.04 1.56 12.38
CA ALA A 170 10.78 1.54 11.66
C ALA A 170 10.96 1.57 10.13
N SER A 171 12.05 2.17 9.66
CA SER A 171 12.44 2.16 8.24
C SER A 171 12.53 0.75 7.67
N ILE A 172 13.05 -0.20 8.45
CA ILE A 172 13.26 -1.58 8.02
C ILE A 172 11.91 -2.29 7.87
N THR A 173 11.07 -2.23 8.90
CA THR A 173 9.77 -2.89 8.91
C THR A 173 8.81 -2.29 7.89
N PHE A 174 8.79 -0.96 7.75
CA PHE A 174 7.94 -0.30 6.77
C PHE A 174 8.42 -0.53 5.33
N THR A 175 9.73 -0.46 5.06
CA THR A 175 10.26 -0.83 3.72
C THR A 175 9.91 -2.28 3.41
N SER A 176 10.03 -3.15 4.40
CA SER A 176 9.81 -4.57 4.22
C SER A 176 8.35 -4.90 3.92
N LEU A 177 7.40 -4.30 4.63
CA LEU A 177 5.97 -4.42 4.33
C LEU A 177 5.69 -4.08 2.85
N ASN A 178 6.25 -2.97 2.39
CA ASN A 178 6.03 -2.44 1.04
C ASN A 178 6.69 -3.31 -0.05
N ILE A 179 7.77 -4.04 0.27
CA ILE A 179 8.56 -4.71 -0.75
C ILE A 179 7.85 -5.88 -1.43
N LEU A 180 6.94 -6.54 -0.72
CA LEU A 180 6.16 -7.62 -1.31
C LEU A 180 5.29 -7.11 -2.46
N SER A 181 4.65 -5.95 -2.27
CA SER A 181 3.84 -5.29 -3.31
C SER A 181 4.70 -4.77 -4.46
N VAL A 182 5.88 -4.19 -4.16
CA VAL A 182 6.86 -3.80 -5.19
C VAL A 182 7.23 -4.99 -6.06
N VAL A 183 7.59 -6.12 -5.45
CA VAL A 183 7.97 -7.33 -6.19
C VAL A 183 6.79 -7.86 -7.00
N ALA A 184 5.59 -7.95 -6.43
CA ALA A 184 4.42 -8.46 -7.13
C ALA A 184 4.11 -7.68 -8.41
N VAL A 185 4.20 -6.34 -8.36
CA VAL A 185 3.82 -5.46 -9.48
C VAL A 185 4.97 -5.24 -10.46
N LEU A 186 6.17 -4.92 -9.97
CA LEU A 186 7.29 -4.56 -10.86
C LEU A 186 7.93 -5.77 -11.54
N SER A 187 7.66 -6.98 -11.06
CA SER A 187 8.19 -8.20 -11.67
C SER A 187 7.48 -8.60 -12.96
N SER A 188 6.32 -8.04 -13.30
CA SER A 188 5.59 -8.41 -14.52
C SER A 188 5.85 -7.49 -15.71
N VAL A 189 6.67 -6.45 -15.56
CA VAL A 189 6.81 -5.39 -16.58
C VAL A 189 8.14 -5.40 -17.33
N GLY A 190 9.03 -6.34 -17.00
CA GLY A 190 10.39 -6.39 -17.52
C GLY A 190 10.48 -6.48 -19.04
N LYS A 191 9.57 -7.23 -19.69
CA LYS A 191 9.52 -7.37 -21.15
C LYS A 191 9.14 -6.08 -21.88
N ASP A 192 8.38 -5.21 -21.22
CA ASP A 192 7.87 -3.97 -21.82
C ASP A 192 8.83 -2.78 -21.64
N MET A 193 9.85 -2.94 -20.80
CA MET A 193 10.85 -1.90 -20.52
C MET A 193 11.85 -1.77 -21.67
N LYS A 194 12.18 -0.52 -22.04
CA LYS A 194 13.13 -0.25 -23.13
C LYS A 194 14.59 -0.29 -22.70
N GLY A 195 14.85 -0.18 -21.39
CA GLY A 195 16.20 -0.22 -20.85
C GLY A 195 16.29 0.10 -19.37
N LEU A 196 17.46 -0.14 -18.79
CA LEU A 196 17.74 0.09 -17.36
C LEU A 196 17.74 1.58 -16.96
N GLY A 197 17.84 2.50 -17.93
CA GLY A 197 17.66 3.94 -17.69
C GLY A 197 16.24 4.27 -17.21
N GLU A 198 15.22 3.64 -17.81
CA GLU A 198 13.83 3.79 -17.37
C GLU A 198 13.65 3.30 -15.93
N ALA A 199 14.30 2.19 -15.56
CA ALA A 199 14.27 1.63 -14.21
C ALA A 199 14.85 2.61 -13.18
N LYS A 200 16.02 3.19 -13.48
CA LYS A 200 16.73 4.10 -12.59
C LYS A 200 15.92 5.36 -12.32
N ILE A 201 15.43 6.00 -13.38
CA ILE A 201 14.64 7.23 -13.26
C ILE A 201 13.34 6.95 -12.50
N ALA A 202 12.63 5.86 -12.84
CA ALA A 202 11.38 5.51 -12.18
C ALA A 202 11.56 5.25 -10.68
N SER A 203 12.60 4.51 -10.30
CA SER A 203 12.86 4.15 -8.90
C SER A 203 13.26 5.36 -8.06
N ILE A 204 14.15 6.21 -8.58
CA ILE A 204 14.59 7.44 -7.88
C ILE A 204 13.42 8.42 -7.73
N ALA A 205 12.69 8.68 -8.82
CA ALA A 205 11.59 9.65 -8.78
C ALA A 205 10.45 9.19 -7.87
N SER A 206 10.03 7.91 -7.97
CA SER A 206 8.99 7.37 -7.09
C SER A 206 9.42 7.32 -5.63
N GLY A 207 10.66 6.90 -5.36
CA GLY A 207 11.22 6.90 -4.00
C GLY A 207 11.24 8.29 -3.38
N LEU A 208 11.70 9.31 -4.11
CA LEU A 208 11.69 10.69 -3.62
C LEU A 208 10.28 11.22 -3.36
N ILE A 209 9.35 11.02 -4.30
CA ILE A 209 7.94 11.44 -4.12
C ILE A 209 7.35 10.75 -2.89
N PHE A 210 7.54 9.44 -2.76
CA PHE A 210 6.98 8.66 -1.67
C PHE A 210 7.60 9.03 -0.32
N GLY A 211 8.91 9.28 -0.29
CA GLY A 211 9.62 9.78 0.88
C GLY A 211 9.15 11.16 1.33
N VAL A 212 9.01 12.12 0.40
CA VAL A 212 8.54 13.47 0.70
C VAL A 212 7.12 13.45 1.25
N ILE A 213 6.19 12.73 0.59
CA ILE A 213 4.81 12.61 1.08
C ILE A 213 4.80 11.98 2.47
N SER A 214 5.57 10.90 2.68
CA SER A 214 5.63 10.21 3.99
C SER A 214 6.17 11.14 5.08
N PHE A 215 7.17 11.96 4.77
CA PHE A 215 7.73 12.94 5.71
C PHE A 215 6.70 13.99 6.10
N VAL A 216 6.09 14.67 5.12
CA VAL A 216 5.09 15.71 5.37
C VAL A 216 3.89 15.13 6.13
N TYR A 217 3.45 13.93 5.75
CA TYR A 217 2.32 13.27 6.41
C TYR A 217 2.66 12.89 7.86
N ASN A 218 3.85 12.31 8.10
CA ASN A 218 4.29 11.98 9.45
C ASN A 218 4.31 13.20 10.37
N GLU A 219 4.91 14.31 9.91
CA GLU A 219 4.98 15.54 10.72
C GLU A 219 3.60 16.08 11.07
N THR A 220 2.67 16.07 10.12
CA THR A 220 1.28 16.45 10.37
C THR A 220 0.60 15.51 11.37
N LEU A 221 0.82 14.20 11.29
CA LEU A 221 0.23 13.23 12.22
C LEU A 221 0.82 13.32 13.63
N VAL A 222 2.12 13.58 13.75
CA VAL A 222 2.77 13.82 15.06
C VAL A 222 2.15 15.04 15.75
N GLN A 223 1.84 16.09 15.01
CA GLN A 223 1.15 17.28 15.55
C GLN A 223 -0.28 16.96 16.03
N LEU A 224 -0.96 16.05 15.33
CA LEU A 224 -2.32 15.60 15.67
C LEU A 224 -2.35 14.45 16.69
N SER A 225 -1.21 13.96 17.15
CA SER A 225 -1.10 12.73 17.97
C SER A 225 -2.04 12.68 19.18
N GLY A 226 -2.32 13.83 19.80
CA GLY A 226 -3.27 13.94 20.92
C GLY A 226 -4.73 13.63 20.58
N SER A 227 -5.17 13.83 19.34
CA SER A 227 -6.53 13.55 18.87
C SER A 227 -6.65 12.29 18.01
N LEU A 228 -5.53 11.74 17.51
CA LEU A 228 -5.55 10.58 16.59
C LEU A 228 -6.23 9.33 17.15
N THR A 229 -6.25 9.14 18.46
CA THR A 229 -6.94 8.01 19.11
C THR A 229 -8.46 8.00 18.88
N GLN A 230 -9.03 9.14 18.45
CA GLN A 230 -10.45 9.27 18.14
C GLN A 230 -10.78 8.93 16.68
N TYR A 231 -9.78 8.69 15.84
CA TYR A 231 -9.95 8.48 14.40
C TYR A 231 -9.39 7.12 13.96
N GLU A 232 -10.28 6.28 13.45
CA GLU A 232 -9.91 5.08 12.68
C GLU A 232 -9.19 5.45 11.37
N ILE A 233 -9.43 6.64 10.81
CA ILE A 233 -8.80 7.12 9.57
C ILE A 233 -8.16 8.50 9.86
N PRO A 234 -6.83 8.55 10.13
CA PRO A 234 -6.11 9.78 10.47
C PRO A 234 -6.24 10.90 9.44
N LEU A 235 -6.44 10.58 8.16
CA LEU A 235 -6.71 11.58 7.12
C LEU A 235 -7.88 12.49 7.48
N PHE A 236 -8.93 11.97 8.13
CA PHE A 236 -10.06 12.82 8.49
C PHE A 236 -9.71 13.83 9.59
N ALA A 237 -8.82 13.49 10.51
CA ALA A 237 -8.27 14.44 11.49
C ALA A 237 -7.48 15.56 10.79
N VAL A 238 -6.71 15.23 9.75
CA VAL A 238 -5.98 16.22 8.93
C VAL A 238 -6.92 17.16 8.19
N LEU A 239 -8.09 16.67 7.80
CA LEU A 239 -9.08 17.45 7.04
C LEU A 239 -10.03 18.26 7.95
N GLU A 240 -9.91 18.19 9.27
CA GLU A 240 -10.70 19.03 10.15
C GLU A 240 -10.37 20.50 9.96
N GLY A 241 -11.39 21.33 9.73
CA GLY A 241 -11.23 22.73 9.40
C GLY A 241 -10.79 23.00 7.94
N ALA A 242 -10.61 21.96 7.12
CA ALA A 242 -10.33 22.13 5.70
C ALA A 242 -11.56 22.68 4.93
N PRO A 243 -11.36 23.33 3.76
CA PRO A 243 -12.46 23.75 2.92
C PRO A 243 -13.34 22.57 2.53
N TYR A 244 -14.66 22.74 2.62
CA TYR A 244 -15.63 21.68 2.34
C TYR A 244 -15.39 20.94 1.00
N PRO A 245 -15.04 21.60 -0.12
CA PRO A 245 -14.72 20.90 -1.36
C PRO A 245 -13.52 19.96 -1.27
N LEU A 246 -12.49 20.34 -0.50
CA LEU A 246 -11.31 19.50 -0.28
C LEU A 246 -11.66 18.26 0.53
N PHE A 247 -12.40 18.45 1.62
CA PHE A 247 -12.88 17.34 2.44
C PHE A 247 -13.67 16.33 1.59
N LEU A 248 -14.64 16.81 0.80
CA LEU A 248 -15.48 15.96 -0.03
C LEU A 248 -14.66 15.22 -1.10
N CYS A 249 -13.71 15.91 -1.74
CA CYS A 249 -12.82 15.33 -2.73
C CYS A 249 -11.97 14.21 -2.11
N MET A 250 -11.30 14.48 -0.99
CA MET A 250 -10.44 13.50 -0.33
C MET A 250 -11.22 12.31 0.24
N ALA A 251 -12.40 12.53 0.81
CA ALA A 251 -13.28 11.46 1.27
C ALA A 251 -13.71 10.55 0.10
N ALA A 252 -14.11 11.13 -1.04
CA ALA A 252 -14.49 10.37 -2.23
C ALA A 252 -13.32 9.58 -2.82
N VAL A 253 -12.13 10.21 -2.90
CA VAL A 253 -10.93 9.59 -3.45
C VAL A 253 -10.41 8.48 -2.53
N LEU A 254 -10.44 8.66 -1.21
CA LEU A 254 -10.13 7.62 -0.24
C LEU A 254 -11.12 6.45 -0.34
N PHE A 255 -12.43 6.73 -0.40
CA PHE A 255 -13.45 5.70 -0.56
C PHE A 255 -13.22 4.87 -1.84
N LEU A 256 -12.96 5.54 -2.96
CA LEU A 256 -12.63 4.88 -4.22
C LEU A 256 -11.36 4.04 -4.11
N ALA A 257 -10.32 4.52 -3.40
CA ALA A 257 -9.09 3.77 -3.21
C ALA A 257 -9.30 2.51 -2.37
N ILE A 258 -10.12 2.61 -1.32
CA ILE A 258 -10.50 1.46 -0.47
C ILE A 258 -11.29 0.44 -1.32
N TYR A 259 -12.24 0.93 -2.11
CA TYR A 259 -13.08 0.09 -2.96
C TYR A 259 -12.27 -0.63 -4.05
N THR A 260 -11.41 0.08 -4.80
CA THR A 260 -10.60 -0.55 -5.85
C THR A 260 -9.56 -1.51 -5.28
N THR A 261 -9.00 -1.21 -4.10
CA THR A 261 -8.08 -2.13 -3.40
C THR A 261 -8.81 -3.40 -2.98
N THR A 262 -10.03 -3.30 -2.44
CA THR A 262 -10.89 -4.44 -2.10
C THR A 262 -11.17 -5.31 -3.32
N VAL A 263 -11.60 -4.71 -4.43
CA VAL A 263 -11.90 -5.43 -5.68
C VAL A 263 -10.65 -6.13 -6.22
N THR A 264 -9.49 -5.46 -6.19
CA THR A 264 -8.22 -6.04 -6.67
C THR A 264 -7.80 -7.22 -5.80
N GLY A 265 -7.93 -7.10 -4.47
CA GLY A 265 -7.63 -8.17 -3.51
C GLY A 265 -8.53 -9.39 -3.71
N LEU A 266 -9.85 -9.19 -3.83
CA LEU A 266 -10.81 -10.26 -4.11
C LEU A 266 -10.59 -10.89 -5.48
N PHE A 267 -10.23 -10.11 -6.49
CA PHE A 267 -9.90 -10.66 -7.80
C PHE A 267 -8.64 -11.52 -7.77
N GLY A 268 -7.59 -11.08 -7.08
CA GLY A 268 -6.36 -11.86 -6.90
C GLY A 268 -6.61 -13.16 -6.16
N LEU A 269 -7.36 -13.10 -5.06
CA LEU A 269 -7.70 -14.26 -4.24
C LEU A 269 -8.60 -15.25 -4.98
N SER A 270 -9.67 -14.76 -5.61
CA SER A 270 -10.60 -15.59 -6.38
C SER A 270 -9.93 -16.24 -7.59
N SER A 271 -9.07 -15.52 -8.31
CA SER A 271 -8.36 -16.07 -9.48
C SER A 271 -7.48 -17.26 -9.13
N ARG A 272 -6.84 -17.25 -7.95
CA ARG A 272 -6.04 -18.38 -7.47
C ARG A 272 -6.91 -19.53 -6.98
N MET A 273 -7.96 -19.25 -6.22
CA MET A 273 -8.85 -20.30 -5.72
C MET A 273 -9.62 -21.02 -6.82
N LEU A 274 -10.00 -20.33 -7.90
CA LEU A 274 -10.68 -20.93 -9.06
C LEU A 274 -9.86 -22.00 -9.79
N VAL A 275 -8.54 -22.07 -9.56
CA VAL A 275 -7.71 -23.19 -10.05
C VAL A 275 -8.05 -24.49 -9.30
N PHE A 276 -8.48 -24.39 -8.05
CA PHE A 276 -8.77 -25.53 -7.17
C PHE A 276 -10.26 -25.82 -7.03
N VAL A 277 -11.14 -24.84 -7.24
CA VAL A 277 -12.60 -25.00 -7.11
C VAL A 277 -13.34 -24.61 -8.39
N LYS A 278 -14.38 -25.38 -8.73
CA LYS A 278 -15.25 -25.11 -9.89
C LYS A 278 -16.50 -24.33 -9.45
N LEU A 279 -16.34 -23.04 -9.20
CA LEU A 279 -17.44 -22.13 -8.84
C LEU A 279 -17.47 -20.91 -9.77
N PRO A 280 -18.63 -20.28 -10.01
CA PRO A 280 -18.62 -18.98 -10.67
C PRO A 280 -17.97 -17.94 -9.76
N ARG A 281 -17.17 -17.03 -10.34
CA ARG A 281 -16.33 -16.08 -9.58
C ARG A 281 -17.13 -15.23 -8.58
N TRP A 282 -18.31 -14.74 -8.96
CA TRP A 282 -19.17 -13.93 -8.09
C TRP A 282 -19.59 -14.68 -6.82
N MET A 283 -19.89 -15.98 -6.94
CA MET A 283 -20.27 -16.83 -5.79
C MET A 283 -19.09 -17.07 -4.87
N LEU A 284 -17.89 -17.29 -5.44
CA LEU A 284 -16.68 -17.41 -4.64
C LEU A 284 -16.36 -16.10 -3.90
N VAL A 285 -16.52 -14.95 -4.56
CA VAL A 285 -16.35 -13.64 -3.92
C VAL A 285 -17.37 -13.43 -2.80
N PHE A 286 -18.64 -13.79 -3.02
CA PHE A 286 -19.66 -13.75 -1.98
C PHE A 286 -19.27 -14.59 -0.75
N LEU A 287 -18.81 -15.83 -0.96
CA LEU A 287 -18.34 -16.70 0.12
C LEU A 287 -17.13 -16.12 0.86
N LEU A 288 -16.16 -15.56 0.11
CA LEU A 288 -15.00 -14.90 0.70
C LEU A 288 -15.41 -13.72 1.58
N LEU A 289 -16.30 -12.85 1.08
CA LEU A 289 -16.83 -11.74 1.86
C LEU A 289 -17.59 -12.21 3.10
N ALA A 290 -18.41 -13.25 2.99
CA ALA A 290 -19.13 -13.81 4.13
C ALA A 290 -18.18 -14.30 5.24
N VAL A 291 -17.01 -14.83 4.87
CA VAL A 291 -15.96 -15.24 5.82
C VAL A 291 -15.16 -14.05 6.35
N MET A 292 -14.92 -13.01 5.55
CA MET A 292 -14.13 -11.84 5.92
C MET A 292 -14.90 -10.87 6.84
N VAL A 293 -16.22 -10.70 6.65
CA VAL A 293 -17.04 -9.71 7.38
C VAL A 293 -16.93 -9.85 8.90
N PRO A 294 -16.99 -11.05 9.52
CA PRO A 294 -16.82 -11.19 10.96
C PRO A 294 -15.50 -10.61 11.50
N PHE A 295 -14.41 -10.66 10.73
CA PHE A 295 -13.12 -10.13 11.15
C PHE A 295 -13.06 -8.59 11.12
N THR A 296 -13.99 -7.93 10.42
CA THR A 296 -14.05 -6.46 10.36
C THR A 296 -14.41 -5.82 11.69
N THR A 297 -14.96 -6.58 12.65
CA THR A 297 -15.27 -6.09 14.00
C THR A 297 -14.03 -5.81 14.84
N ILE A 298 -12.85 -6.27 14.40
CA ILE A 298 -11.58 -5.98 15.05
C ILE A 298 -11.27 -4.47 14.96
N GLY A 299 -11.77 -3.76 13.93
CA GLY A 299 -11.46 -2.34 13.70
C GLY A 299 -10.41 -2.16 12.61
N PHE A 300 -10.51 -1.07 11.84
CA PHE A 300 -9.63 -0.83 10.69
C PHE A 300 -8.20 -0.55 11.13
N SER A 301 -8.03 0.36 12.11
CA SER A 301 -6.76 0.72 12.71
C SER A 301 -6.12 -0.49 13.41
N ASP A 302 -6.89 -1.24 14.21
CA ASP A 302 -6.39 -2.41 14.93
C ASP A 302 -5.95 -3.54 13.99
N LEU A 303 -6.71 -3.80 12.91
CA LEU A 303 -6.29 -4.76 11.87
C LEU A 303 -4.96 -4.35 11.24
N ILE A 304 -4.75 -3.07 10.94
CA ILE A 304 -3.46 -2.56 10.44
C ILE A 304 -2.38 -2.75 11.50
N ALA A 305 -2.65 -2.35 12.75
CA ALA A 305 -1.70 -2.41 13.85
C ALA A 305 -1.19 -3.83 14.15
N ILE A 306 -2.04 -4.84 13.93
CA ILE A 306 -1.67 -6.25 14.13
C ILE A 306 -1.02 -6.82 12.87
N LEU A 307 -1.68 -6.71 11.72
CA LEU A 307 -1.30 -7.47 10.52
C LEU A 307 -0.06 -6.87 9.83
N TYR A 308 0.07 -5.56 9.80
CA TYR A 308 1.09 -4.91 8.98
C TYR A 308 2.50 -5.12 9.56
N PRO A 309 2.73 -5.03 10.88
CA PRO A 309 4.02 -5.39 11.46
C PRO A 309 4.39 -6.86 11.20
N ILE A 310 3.42 -7.78 11.26
CA ILE A 310 3.65 -9.20 10.94
C ILE A 310 4.13 -9.35 9.49
N TYR A 311 3.46 -8.68 8.54
CA TYR A 311 3.89 -8.71 7.14
C TYR A 311 5.23 -8.02 6.91
N GLY A 312 5.53 -6.94 7.63
CA GLY A 312 6.85 -6.32 7.65
C GLY A 312 7.95 -7.27 8.14
N LEU A 313 7.66 -8.19 9.05
CA LEU A 313 8.62 -9.22 9.47
C LEU A 313 8.73 -10.36 8.46
N LEU A 314 7.60 -10.84 7.93
CA LEU A 314 7.58 -11.93 6.94
C LEU A 314 8.27 -11.55 5.63
N SER A 315 8.20 -10.28 5.24
CA SER A 315 8.86 -9.76 4.05
C SER A 315 10.30 -9.33 4.29
N LEU A 316 10.82 -9.45 5.53
CA LEU A 316 12.15 -8.95 5.88
C LEU A 316 13.24 -9.69 5.12
N TYR A 317 13.07 -11.00 4.98
CA TYR A 317 13.96 -11.85 4.21
C TYR A 317 14.07 -11.37 2.75
N LEU A 318 12.94 -11.08 2.11
CA LEU A 318 12.89 -10.56 0.74
C LEU A 318 13.61 -9.20 0.61
N LEU A 319 13.42 -8.32 1.59
CA LEU A 319 14.14 -7.04 1.65
C LEU A 319 15.66 -7.24 1.74
N VAL A 320 16.13 -8.12 2.62
CA VAL A 320 17.56 -8.43 2.77
C VAL A 320 18.13 -9.01 1.48
N CYS A 321 17.44 -9.95 0.83
CA CYS A 321 17.84 -10.50 -0.47
C CYS A 321 18.01 -9.40 -1.53
N LEU A 322 17.09 -8.43 -1.57
CA LEU A 322 17.16 -7.31 -2.50
C LEU A 322 18.33 -6.38 -2.18
N LEU A 323 18.51 -5.96 -0.92
CA LEU A 323 19.60 -5.05 -0.54
C LEU A 323 20.99 -5.68 -0.73
N LEU A 324 21.13 -6.99 -0.53
CA LEU A 324 22.38 -7.71 -0.73
C LEU A 324 22.65 -8.09 -2.19
N TYR A 325 21.64 -8.08 -3.06
CA TYR A 325 21.77 -8.46 -4.48
C TYR A 325 22.93 -7.76 -5.22
N PRO A 326 23.15 -6.43 -5.07
CA PRO A 326 24.25 -5.74 -5.77
C PRO A 326 25.63 -6.17 -5.27
N ILE A 327 25.72 -6.60 -4.01
CA ILE A 327 26.96 -7.01 -3.33
C ILE A 327 27.30 -8.45 -3.73
N LEU A 328 26.32 -9.36 -3.60
CA LEU A 328 26.45 -10.78 -3.97
C LEU A 328 26.60 -10.98 -5.48
N GLY A 329 25.99 -10.11 -6.30
CA GLY A 329 26.14 -10.11 -7.76
C GLY A 329 27.56 -9.79 -8.24
N ARG A 330 28.43 -9.23 -7.38
CA ARG A 330 29.87 -9.08 -7.69
C ARG A 330 30.64 -10.40 -7.58
N TRP A 331 30.11 -11.39 -6.84
CA TRP A 331 30.74 -12.68 -6.60
C TRP A 331 30.32 -13.77 -7.59
N LYS A 332 29.19 -13.61 -8.28
CA LYS A 332 28.71 -14.52 -9.35
C LYS A 332 29.28 -14.18 -10.75
N LYS A 333 30.40 -13.46 -10.82
CA LYS A 333 31.19 -13.21 -12.04
C LYS A 333 32.55 -13.91 -11.97
N VAL A 334 32.56 -15.15 -11.47
CA VAL A 334 33.67 -16.09 -11.65
C VAL A 334 33.13 -17.29 -12.40
#